data_AF-K9WXR7-F1
#
_entry.id   AF-K9WXR7-F1
#
_cell.length_a   1.000
_cell.length_b   1.000
_cell.length_c   1.000
_cell.angle_alpha   90.00
_cell.angle_beta   90.00
_cell.angle_gamma   90.00
#
_symmetry.space_group_name_H-M   'P 1'
#
loop_
_entity.id
_entity.type
_entity.pdbx_description
1 polymer ?
#
loop_
_entity_poly.entity_id
_entity_poly.type
_entity_poly.pdbx_seq_one_letter_code
_entity_poly.pdbx_strand_id
1 'polypeptide(L)'
;MDPRSIKPTGKFLPEVTKERAALGSNIFYLKLSVNGDDIGWLGADTDEWCVVSDRPIGITPYFHIHDGRTYYHNQAGWWLSVRRGSVGFYKNWNDATSWRIEGKAFISEHNGQALSIYVLNEMYQYIYAWDEYIRLDVEWQEQ
;
A
#
# COMPACT_ATOMS: atom_id res chain seq x y z
N MET A 1 5.28 21.18 3.77
CA MET A 1 4.22 20.98 2.75
C MET A 1 2.89 20.88 3.48
N ASP A 2 1.82 21.48 2.96
CA ASP A 2 0.48 21.38 3.55
C ASP A 2 -0.13 20.00 3.17
N PRO A 3 -0.47 19.12 4.13
CA PRO A 3 -1.11 17.84 3.84
C PRO A 3 -2.36 17.94 2.95
N ARG A 4 -3.08 19.06 3.01
CA ARG A 4 -4.32 19.30 2.25
C ARG A 4 -4.09 19.54 0.76
N SER A 5 -2.84 19.76 0.34
CA SER A 5 -2.51 19.86 -1.09
C SER A 5 -2.26 18.50 -1.74
N ILE A 6 -2.16 17.43 -0.95
CA ILE A 6 -1.98 16.06 -1.44
C ILE A 6 -3.32 15.56 -1.97
N LYS A 7 -3.36 15.16 -3.24
CA LYS A 7 -4.57 14.68 -3.93
C LYS A 7 -4.28 13.41 -4.72
N PRO A 8 -5.27 12.52 -4.92
CA PRO A 8 -5.10 11.37 -5.80
C PRO A 8 -4.55 11.70 -7.19
N THR A 9 -3.65 10.86 -7.72
CA THR A 9 -2.99 11.08 -9.03
C THR A 9 -3.50 10.12 -10.11
N GLY A 10 -3.84 10.64 -11.30
CA GLY A 10 -4.70 10.01 -12.32
C GLY A 10 -4.13 8.97 -13.28
N LYS A 11 -3.18 8.11 -12.91
CA LYS A 11 -2.77 6.97 -13.76
C LYS A 11 -2.88 5.68 -12.96
N PHE A 12 -3.90 4.89 -13.27
CA PHE A 12 -4.30 3.74 -12.46
C PHE A 12 -4.25 2.47 -13.29
N LEU A 13 -3.95 1.34 -12.65
CA LEU A 13 -4.32 0.06 -13.23
C LEU A 13 -5.85 0.02 -13.37
N PRO A 14 -6.39 -0.42 -14.53
CA PRO A 14 -7.81 -0.74 -14.62
C PRO A 14 -8.16 -1.76 -13.53
N GLU A 15 -9.39 -1.68 -12.99
CA GLU A 15 -9.91 -2.74 -12.10
C GLU A 15 -9.58 -4.09 -12.74
N VAL A 16 -8.78 -4.90 -12.05
CA VAL A 16 -8.57 -6.27 -12.46
C VAL A 16 -9.90 -6.96 -12.19
N THR A 17 -10.68 -7.13 -13.26
CA THR A 17 -12.00 -7.75 -13.24
C THR A 17 -11.91 -9.07 -12.49
N LYS A 18 -12.72 -9.17 -11.42
CA LYS A 18 -12.91 -10.31 -10.51
C LYS A 18 -12.57 -11.68 -11.13
N GLU A 19 -11.33 -12.13 -11.06
CA GLU A 19 -11.02 -13.54 -11.18
C GLU A 19 -10.02 -13.97 -10.11
N ARG A 20 -10.54 -14.86 -9.24
CA ARG A 20 -9.89 -15.53 -8.10
C ARG A 20 -9.61 -14.67 -6.87
N ALA A 21 -10.68 -14.21 -6.23
CA ALA A 21 -10.69 -14.24 -4.77
C ALA A 21 -10.53 -15.71 -4.34
N ALA A 22 -9.42 -16.05 -3.71
CA ALA A 22 -9.30 -17.31 -3.01
C ALA A 22 -10.44 -17.37 -1.98
N LEU A 23 -11.18 -18.49 -1.99
CA LEU A 23 -12.27 -18.76 -1.06
C LEU A 23 -11.79 -18.54 0.38
N GLY A 24 -12.33 -17.55 1.07
CA GLY A 24 -12.24 -17.39 2.53
C GLY A 24 -11.30 -16.30 3.06
N SER A 25 -10.69 -15.48 2.23
CA SER A 25 -9.79 -14.41 2.69
C SER A 25 -10.44 -13.02 2.59
N ASN A 26 -10.58 -12.32 3.72
CA ASN A 26 -11.12 -10.97 3.78
C ASN A 26 -10.27 -10.02 2.92
N ILE A 27 -10.95 -9.21 2.10
CA ILE A 27 -10.32 -8.18 1.28
C ILE A 27 -10.36 -6.88 2.08
N PHE A 28 -9.21 -6.22 2.17
CA PHE A 28 -9.08 -4.96 2.87
C PHE A 28 -8.68 -3.84 1.93
N TYR A 29 -9.14 -2.65 2.25
CA TYR A 29 -8.74 -1.39 1.65
C TYR A 29 -8.03 -0.55 2.70
N LEU A 30 -6.97 0.17 2.29
CA LEU A 30 -6.23 1.05 3.17
C LEU A 30 -6.55 2.49 2.84
N LYS A 31 -7.24 3.16 3.75
CA LYS A 31 -7.41 4.60 3.72
C LYS A 31 -6.16 5.26 4.29
N LEU A 32 -5.67 6.30 3.62
CA LEU A 32 -4.42 6.98 3.93
C LEU A 32 -4.70 8.37 4.50
N SER A 33 -3.98 8.74 5.54
CA SER A 33 -4.08 10.06 6.15
C SER A 33 -2.73 10.63 6.53
N VAL A 34 -2.63 11.96 6.53
CA VAL A 34 -1.47 12.70 7.03
C VAL A 34 -1.95 13.70 8.07
N ASN A 35 -1.42 13.63 9.29
CA ASN A 35 -1.83 14.49 10.41
C ASN A 35 -3.34 14.50 10.69
N GLY A 36 -4.02 13.38 10.40
CA GLY A 36 -5.47 13.23 10.55
C GLY A 36 -6.30 13.70 9.37
N ASP A 37 -5.70 14.33 8.36
CA ASP A 37 -6.36 14.69 7.11
C ASP A 37 -6.36 13.49 6.15
N ASP A 38 -7.54 13.12 5.66
CA ASP A 38 -7.73 12.10 4.63
C ASP A 38 -7.17 12.57 3.30
N ILE A 39 -6.26 11.77 2.71
CA ILE A 39 -5.63 12.08 1.42
C ILE A 39 -6.05 11.10 0.32
N GLY A 40 -6.84 10.07 0.65
CA GLY A 40 -7.31 9.05 -0.30
C GLY A 40 -7.00 7.63 0.15
N TRP A 41 -6.84 6.72 -0.81
CA TRP A 41 -6.64 5.30 -0.61
C TRP A 41 -5.28 4.84 -1.12
N LEU A 42 -4.78 3.73 -0.60
CA LEU A 42 -3.73 2.99 -1.27
C LEU A 42 -4.27 2.51 -2.62
N GLY A 43 -3.56 2.85 -3.68
CA GLY A 43 -3.79 2.36 -5.03
C GLY A 43 -2.48 1.91 -5.67
N ALA A 44 -2.56 1.55 -6.96
CA ALA A 44 -1.39 1.21 -7.77
C ALA A 44 -1.46 1.89 -9.14
N ASP A 45 -0.32 2.38 -9.61
CA ASP A 45 -0.18 2.90 -10.97
C ASP A 45 0.13 1.79 -11.98
N THR A 46 0.19 2.15 -13.27
CA THR A 46 0.42 1.22 -14.38
C THR A 46 1.79 0.52 -14.35
N ASP A 47 2.74 1.07 -13.59
CA ASP A 47 4.10 0.55 -13.42
C ASP A 47 4.24 -0.25 -12.12
N GLU A 48 3.10 -0.69 -11.56
CA GLU A 48 3.00 -1.53 -10.36
C GLU A 48 3.37 -0.78 -9.05
N TRP A 49 3.61 0.54 -9.08
CA TRP A 49 3.98 1.31 -7.90
C TRP A 49 2.76 1.72 -7.07
N CYS A 50 2.92 1.72 -5.76
CA CYS A 50 1.88 2.19 -4.85
C CYS A 50 1.78 3.72 -4.88
N VAL A 51 0.55 4.20 -4.96
CA VAL A 51 0.21 5.63 -5.05
C VAL A 51 -0.97 5.96 -4.15
N VAL A 52 -1.20 7.25 -3.93
CA VAL A 52 -2.45 7.75 -3.35
C VAL A 52 -3.51 7.86 -4.45
N SER A 53 -4.66 7.27 -4.20
CA SER A 53 -5.71 7.05 -5.19
C SER A 53 -7.09 7.47 -4.67
N ASP A 54 -7.98 7.86 -5.58
CA ASP A 54 -9.40 8.11 -5.28
C ASP A 54 -10.19 6.80 -5.22
N ARG A 55 -9.59 5.71 -5.73
CA ARG A 55 -10.13 4.35 -5.73
C ARG A 55 -9.17 3.41 -5.00
N PRO A 56 -9.64 2.61 -4.04
CA PRO A 56 -8.77 1.71 -3.32
C PRO A 56 -8.38 0.50 -4.18
N ILE A 57 -7.17 -0.02 -3.96
CA ILE A 57 -6.81 -1.38 -4.38
C ILE A 57 -7.04 -2.35 -3.21
N GLY A 58 -7.73 -3.46 -3.49
CA GLY A 58 -7.98 -4.49 -2.49
C GLY A 58 -6.72 -5.30 -2.21
N ILE A 59 -6.38 -5.47 -0.94
CA ILE A 59 -5.29 -6.33 -0.48
C ILE A 59 -5.80 -7.45 0.43
N THR A 60 -5.15 -8.60 0.35
CA THR A 60 -5.48 -9.79 1.13
C THR A 60 -4.27 -10.20 1.96
N PRO A 61 -4.44 -10.47 3.27
CA PRO A 61 -3.37 -10.97 4.11
C PRO A 61 -3.06 -12.43 3.77
N TYR A 62 -1.77 -12.74 3.71
CA TYR A 62 -1.22 -14.07 3.60
C TYR A 62 -0.30 -14.31 4.80
N PHE A 63 -0.72 -15.19 5.70
CA PHE A 63 0.05 -15.55 6.88
C PHE A 63 1.06 -16.64 6.52
N HIS A 64 2.35 -16.33 6.62
CA HIS A 64 3.39 -17.30 6.37
C HIS A 64 3.71 -18.05 7.66
N ILE A 65 3.29 -19.32 7.70
CA ILE A 65 3.24 -20.15 8.92
C ILE A 65 4.64 -20.39 9.53
N HIS A 66 5.70 -20.34 8.71
CA HIS A 66 7.05 -20.71 9.14
C HIS A 66 7.82 -19.58 9.85
N ASP A 67 7.45 -18.31 9.68
CA ASP A 67 8.15 -17.17 10.29
C ASP A 67 7.23 -16.22 11.07
N GLY A 68 5.92 -16.50 11.11
CA GLY A 68 4.93 -15.70 11.84
C GLY A 68 4.70 -14.32 11.24
N ARG A 69 5.06 -14.13 9.96
CA ARG A 69 4.97 -12.85 9.28
C ARG A 69 3.75 -12.78 8.39
N THR A 70 3.17 -11.60 8.28
CA THR A 70 2.04 -11.34 7.37
C THR A 70 2.53 -10.65 6.12
N TYR A 71 2.23 -11.26 4.98
CA TYR A 71 2.46 -10.70 3.66
C TYR A 71 1.12 -10.26 3.09
N TYR A 72 1.12 -9.37 2.12
CA TYR A 72 -0.11 -8.90 1.50
C TYR A 72 0.02 -9.01 0.00
N HIS A 73 -1.06 -9.40 -0.68
CA HIS A 73 -1.12 -9.38 -2.14
C HIS A 73 -2.40 -8.69 -2.60
N ASN A 74 -2.36 -8.09 -3.79
CA ASN A 74 -3.55 -7.58 -4.43
C ASN A 74 -4.41 -8.71 -5.02
N GLN A 75 -5.56 -8.36 -5.59
CA GLN A 75 -6.47 -9.30 -6.25
C GLN A 75 -5.87 -9.99 -7.48
N ALA A 76 -4.82 -9.43 -8.08
CA ALA A 76 -4.06 -10.06 -9.17
C ALA A 76 -2.98 -11.05 -8.67
N GLY A 77 -2.85 -11.23 -7.36
CA GLY A 77 -1.85 -12.10 -6.73
C GLY A 77 -0.44 -11.50 -6.68
N TRP A 78 -0.29 -10.19 -6.89
CA TRP A 78 1.01 -9.52 -6.79
C TRP A 78 1.24 -9.05 -5.36
N TRP A 79 2.45 -9.25 -4.86
CA TRP A 79 2.84 -9.03 -3.49
C TRP A 79 3.18 -7.57 -3.22
N LEU A 80 2.55 -6.99 -2.19
CA LEU A 80 2.90 -5.68 -1.67
C LEU A 80 4.31 -5.72 -1.07
N SER A 81 5.24 -5.01 -1.68
CA SER A 81 6.64 -5.08 -1.31
C SER A 81 7.37 -3.74 -1.31
N VAL A 82 8.52 -3.71 -0.63
CA VAL A 82 9.48 -2.62 -0.60
C VAL A 82 10.71 -2.98 -1.44
N ARG A 83 11.05 -2.14 -2.42
CA ARG A 83 12.29 -2.23 -3.21
C ARG A 83 13.04 -0.91 -3.19
N ARG A 84 14.21 -0.87 -2.55
CA ARG A 84 15.02 0.36 -2.36
C ARG A 84 14.20 1.51 -1.73
N GLY A 85 13.34 1.17 -0.78
CA GLY A 85 12.43 2.11 -0.10
C GLY A 85 11.10 2.35 -0.83
N SER A 86 11.03 2.19 -2.15
CA SER A 86 9.78 2.35 -2.92
C SER A 86 8.82 1.19 -2.66
N VAL A 87 7.52 1.49 -2.54
CA VAL A 87 6.49 0.47 -2.31
C VAL A 87 5.76 0.18 -3.62
N GLY A 88 5.54 -1.10 -3.92
CA GLY A 88 4.85 -1.55 -5.14
C GLY A 88 4.28 -2.96 -5.01
N PHE A 89 3.58 -3.40 -6.05
CA PHE A 89 3.03 -4.75 -6.15
C PHE A 89 3.85 -5.58 -7.13
N TYR A 90 4.55 -6.61 -6.66
CA TYR A 90 5.46 -7.41 -7.48
C TYR A 90 4.99 -8.86 -7.62
N LYS A 91 5.20 -9.45 -8.79
CA LYS A 91 4.69 -10.79 -9.12
C LYS A 91 5.37 -11.93 -8.37
N ASN A 92 6.66 -11.79 -8.06
CA ASN A 92 7.44 -12.89 -7.51
C ASN A 92 7.36 -12.91 -5.99
N TRP A 93 7.10 -14.08 -5.41
CA TRP A 93 7.18 -14.29 -3.97
C TRP A 93 8.56 -13.95 -3.38
N ASN A 94 9.63 -14.19 -4.14
CA ASN A 94 11.00 -13.88 -3.70
C ASN A 94 11.22 -12.37 -3.47
N ASP A 95 10.37 -11.54 -4.08
CA ASP A 95 10.41 -10.09 -3.89
C ASP A 95 9.45 -9.65 -2.78
N ALA A 96 8.63 -10.53 -2.18
CA ALA A 96 7.60 -10.15 -1.21
C ALA A 96 8.22 -9.70 0.13
N THR A 97 7.76 -8.56 0.64
CA THR A 97 8.07 -8.13 2.01
C THR A 97 6.86 -8.30 2.90
N SER A 98 7.12 -8.64 4.15
CA SER A 98 6.10 -8.72 5.18
C SER A 98 5.86 -7.35 5.82
N TRP A 99 4.70 -7.22 6.44
CA TRP A 99 4.25 -6.00 7.07
C TRP A 99 3.58 -6.30 8.40
N ARG A 100 3.66 -5.36 9.33
CA ARG A 100 2.93 -5.38 10.59
C ARG A 100 2.23 -4.05 10.84
N ILE A 101 1.23 -4.09 11.70
CA ILE A 101 0.44 -2.92 12.09
C ILE A 101 0.82 -2.55 13.53
N GLU A 102 1.19 -1.28 13.74
CA GLU A 102 1.43 -0.72 15.06
C GLU A 102 0.61 0.58 15.21
N GLY A 103 -0.55 0.47 15.88
CA GLY A 103 -1.52 1.56 15.94
C GLY A 103 -2.01 1.94 14.55
N LYS A 104 -1.72 3.16 14.11
CA LYS A 104 -2.03 3.65 12.75
C LYS A 104 -0.89 3.49 11.75
N ALA A 105 0.28 3.01 12.15
CA ALA A 105 1.37 2.76 11.21
C ALA A 105 1.24 1.38 10.57
N PHE A 106 1.46 1.35 9.25
CA PHE A 106 1.71 0.12 8.52
C PHE A 106 3.21 0.02 8.22
N ILE A 107 3.88 -0.91 8.89
CA ILE A 107 5.35 -0.98 8.97
C ILE A 107 5.84 -2.12 8.11
N SER A 108 6.82 -1.85 7.24
CA SER A 108 7.51 -2.91 6.51
C SER A 108 8.50 -3.62 7.43
N GLU A 109 8.41 -4.94 7.52
CA GLU A 109 9.38 -5.77 8.22
C GLU A 109 10.74 -5.82 7.52
N HIS A 110 10.81 -5.37 6.25
CA HIS A 110 12.06 -5.37 5.47
C HIS A 110 13.09 -4.40 6.03
N ASN A 111 12.66 -3.20 6.40
CA ASN A 111 13.53 -2.11 6.86
C ASN A 111 13.04 -1.46 8.16
N GLY A 112 11.93 -1.93 8.75
CA GLY A 112 11.36 -1.38 9.98
C GLY A 112 10.68 -0.03 9.81
N GLN A 113 10.47 0.44 8.58
CA GLN A 113 9.95 1.76 8.29
C GLN A 113 8.44 1.72 8.03
N ALA A 114 7.74 2.75 8.53
CA ALA A 114 6.32 2.94 8.25
C ALA A 114 6.08 3.40 6.81
N LEU A 115 4.88 3.14 6.30
CA LEU A 115 4.40 3.77 5.08
C LEU A 115 4.54 5.29 5.19
N SER A 116 4.98 5.86 4.07
CA SER A 116 5.31 7.26 3.93
C SER A 116 5.02 7.70 2.50
N ILE A 117 4.91 9.00 2.30
CA ILE A 117 4.68 9.59 0.99
C ILE A 117 5.76 10.61 0.66
N TYR A 118 6.32 10.46 -0.54
CA TYR A 118 7.13 11.49 -1.18
C TYR A 118 6.29 12.22 -2.22
N VAL A 119 6.16 13.53 -2.06
CA VAL A 119 5.39 14.39 -2.97
C VAL A 119 6.37 15.31 -3.68
N LEU A 120 6.58 15.06 -4.97
CA LEU A 120 7.39 15.94 -5.81
C LEU A 120 6.56 17.15 -6.25
N ASN A 121 5.30 16.91 -6.64
CA ASN A 121 4.28 17.91 -6.94
C ASN A 121 2.90 17.25 -6.97
N GLU A 122 1.85 18.01 -7.31
CA GLU A 122 0.46 17.52 -7.33
C GLU A 122 0.24 16.30 -8.24
N MET A 123 1.05 16.11 -9.30
CA MET A 123 0.92 14.98 -10.23
C MET A 123 1.82 13.79 -9.91
N TYR A 124 2.85 13.98 -9.09
CA TYR A 124 3.89 12.96 -8.84
C TYR A 124 4.02 12.72 -7.34
N GLN A 125 3.30 11.69 -6.89
CA GLN A 125 3.22 11.27 -5.50
C GLN A 125 3.47 9.76 -5.44
N TYR A 126 4.38 9.36 -4.56
CA TYR A 126 4.85 7.99 -4.51
C TYR A 126 4.83 7.50 -3.07
N ILE A 127 4.37 6.26 -2.87
CA ILE A 127 4.36 5.61 -1.58
C ILE A 127 5.72 4.93 -1.35
N TYR A 128 6.27 5.14 -0.16
CA TYR A 128 7.56 4.61 0.29
C TYR A 128 7.43 3.97 1.68
N ALA A 129 8.41 3.15 2.06
CA ALA A 129 8.69 2.79 3.45
C ALA A 129 10.03 3.44 3.85
N TRP A 130 9.98 4.73 4.21
CA TRP A 130 11.17 5.55 4.44
C TRP A 130 10.86 6.68 5.43
N ASP A 131 11.62 6.80 6.53
CA ASP A 131 11.37 7.77 7.61
C ASP A 131 11.70 9.22 7.25
N GLU A 132 12.54 9.47 6.24
CA GLU A 132 12.83 10.83 5.78
C GLU A 132 11.63 11.48 5.06
N TYR A 133 10.58 10.72 4.75
CA TYR A 133 9.38 11.18 4.08
C TYR A 133 8.19 11.34 5.03
N ILE A 134 7.10 11.93 4.53
CA ILE A 134 5.92 12.22 5.35
C ILE A 134 5.25 10.88 5.70
N ARG A 135 5.29 10.50 6.98
CA ARG A 135 4.62 9.29 7.47
C ARG A 135 3.12 9.32 7.20
N LEU A 136 2.60 8.16 6.79
CA LEU A 136 1.18 7.91 6.59
C LEU A 136 0.59 7.18 7.78
N ASP A 137 -0.59 7.64 8.20
CA ASP A 137 -1.50 6.86 9.02
C ASP A 137 -2.42 6.03 8.10
N VAL A 138 -2.70 4.80 8.50
CA VAL A 138 -3.61 3.89 7.79
C VAL A 138 -4.85 3.57 8.61
N GLU A 139 -5.99 3.47 7.93
CA GLU A 139 -7.22 2.89 8.45
C GLU A 139 -7.64 1.72 7.55
N TRP A 140 -7.90 0.56 8.17
CA TRP A 140 -8.31 -0.66 7.48
C TRP A 140 -9.81 -0.68 7.31
N GLN A 141 -10.27 -0.86 6.06
CA GLN A 141 -11.68 -1.07 5.76
C GLN A 141 -11.89 -2.42 5.08
N GLU A 142 -12.80 -3.21 5.62
CA GLU A 142 -13.18 -4.50 5.06
C GLU A 142 -14.20 -4.30 3.93
N GLN A 143 -14.13 -5.15 2.89
CA GLN A 143 -15.07 -5.14 1.76
C GLN A 143 -16.47 -5.65 2.14
#